data_AF-A0A1J8QZ05-F1
#
_entry.id   AF-A0A1J8QZ05-F1
#
_cell.length_a   1.000
_cell.length_b   1.000
_cell.length_c   1.000
_cell.angle_alpha   90.00
_cell.angle_beta   90.00
_cell.angle_gamma   90.00
#
_symmetry.space_group_name_H-M   'P 1'
#
loop_
_entity.id
_entity.type
_entity.pdbx_description
1 polymer ?
#
loop_
_entity_poly.entity_id
_entity_poly.type
_entity_poly.pdbx_seq_one_letter_code
_entity_poly.pdbx_strand_id
1 'polypeptide(L)'
;MVKYCGYLVGEGWLLRRGIELGNEPPRTRSEQLSLILLASRITRLDTGVYTYTRFRQVKTPQGKVFWCIAFASDDACDSKDLPTSRPPEEKYKALQELLQKKGPPRWFRGS
;
A
#
# COMPACT_ATOMS: atom_id res chain seq x y z
N MET A 1 14.47 1.62 -13.85
CA MET A 1 14.26 1.38 -12.40
C MET A 1 12.81 1.69 -12.12
N VAL A 2 12.05 0.67 -11.72
CA VAL A 2 10.61 0.78 -11.53
C VAL A 2 10.28 1.73 -10.38
N LYS A 3 9.20 2.49 -10.52
CA LYS A 3 8.65 3.42 -9.57
C LYS A 3 7.17 3.15 -9.37
N TYR A 4 6.72 3.42 -8.16
CA TYR A 4 5.32 3.33 -7.76
C TYR A 4 4.89 4.62 -7.08
N CYS A 5 3.72 5.14 -7.46
CA CYS A 5 3.10 6.29 -6.81
C CYS A 5 2.05 5.81 -5.84
N GLY A 6 2.22 6.06 -4.55
CA GLY A 6 1.33 5.51 -3.53
C GLY A 6 1.54 6.05 -2.12
N TYR A 7 0.87 5.41 -1.18
CA TYR A 7 1.07 5.66 0.25
C TYR A 7 1.91 4.56 0.88
N LEU A 8 2.95 4.96 1.61
CA LEU A 8 3.72 4.04 2.44
C LEU A 8 2.92 3.65 3.67
N VAL A 9 2.82 2.35 3.90
CA VAL A 9 2.16 1.77 5.07
C VAL A 9 3.20 0.98 5.85
N GLY A 10 3.29 1.24 7.16
CA GLY A 10 4.22 0.53 8.03
C GLY A 10 3.69 -0.86 8.38
N GLU A 11 4.60 -1.84 8.54
CA GLU A 11 4.22 -3.19 8.98
C GLU A 11 3.44 -3.16 10.29
N GLY A 12 3.89 -2.37 11.28
CA GLY A 12 3.20 -2.27 12.57
C GLY A 12 1.76 -1.74 12.45
N TRP A 13 1.48 -0.86 11.49
CA TRP A 13 0.11 -0.40 11.23
C TRP A 13 -0.74 -1.53 10.63
N LEU A 14 -0.19 -2.26 9.64
CA LEU A 14 -0.89 -3.38 8.98
C LEU A 14 -1.16 -4.54 9.93
N LEU A 15 -0.19 -4.88 10.78
CA LEU A 15 -0.34 -5.90 11.81
C LEU A 15 -1.42 -5.53 12.83
N ARG A 16 -1.38 -4.27 13.32
CA ARG A 16 -2.43 -3.77 14.23
C ARG A 16 -3.80 -3.80 13.58
N ARG A 17 -3.91 -3.32 12.33
CA ARG A 17 -5.16 -3.35 11.57
C ARG A 17 -5.68 -4.77 11.39
N GLY A 18 -4.81 -5.74 11.11
CA GLY A 18 -5.18 -7.15 11.02
C GLY A 18 -5.79 -7.69 12.31
N ILE A 19 -5.23 -7.32 13.46
CA ILE A 19 -5.75 -7.70 14.79
C ILE A 19 -7.09 -7.00 15.08
N GLU A 20 -7.22 -5.70 14.77
CA GLU A 20 -8.48 -4.95 14.90
C GLU A 20 -9.61 -5.56 14.04
N LEU A 21 -9.26 -6.24 12.95
CA LEU A 21 -10.18 -6.99 12.09
C LEU A 21 -10.51 -8.39 12.63
N GLY A 22 -10.12 -8.71 13.87
CA GLY A 22 -10.46 -9.96 14.56
C GLY A 22 -9.52 -11.13 14.32
N ASN A 23 -8.34 -10.90 13.72
CA ASN A 23 -7.34 -11.97 13.53
C ASN A 23 -6.45 -12.11 14.76
N GLU A 24 -5.93 -13.32 14.99
CA GLU A 24 -4.99 -13.57 16.07
C GLU A 24 -3.65 -12.84 15.84
N PRO A 25 -2.98 -12.39 16.92
CA PRO A 25 -1.62 -11.84 16.81
C PRO A 25 -0.64 -12.89 16.25
N PRO A 26 0.13 -12.55 15.20
CA PRO A 26 1.02 -13.51 14.56
C PRO A 26 2.26 -13.76 15.42
N ARG A 27 2.70 -15.02 15.47
CA ARG A 27 3.85 -15.49 16.24
C ARG A 27 5.08 -15.70 15.35
N THR A 28 4.86 -15.99 14.07
CA THR A 28 5.93 -16.23 13.10
C THR A 28 6.01 -15.14 12.04
N ARG A 29 7.17 -15.02 11.37
CA ARG A 29 7.31 -14.07 10.25
C ARG A 29 6.37 -14.41 9.08
N SER A 30 6.13 -15.69 8.84
CA SER A 30 5.18 -16.13 7.80
C SER A 30 3.76 -15.67 8.12
N GLU A 31 3.31 -15.85 9.36
CA GLU A 31 2.01 -15.34 9.81
C GLU A 31 1.92 -13.82 9.74
N GLN A 32 3.00 -13.10 10.10
CA GLN A 32 3.05 -11.64 9.95
C GLN A 32 2.84 -11.22 8.49
N LEU A 33 3.51 -11.89 7.54
CA LEU A 33 3.35 -11.59 6.11
C LEU A 33 1.93 -11.87 5.63
N SER A 34 1.37 -13.03 5.99
CA SER A 34 -0.02 -13.38 5.68
C SER A 34 -1.00 -12.35 6.23
N LEU A 35 -0.82 -11.93 7.48
CA LEU A 35 -1.67 -10.92 8.11
C LEU A 35 -1.51 -9.54 7.47
N ILE A 36 -0.29 -9.15 7.10
CA ILE A 36 -0.01 -7.90 6.37
C ILE A 36 -0.75 -7.89 5.02
N LEU A 37 -0.67 -8.98 4.26
CA LEU A 37 -1.34 -9.09 2.96
C LEU A 37 -2.87 -9.04 3.10
N LEU A 38 -3.41 -9.72 4.11
CA LEU A 38 -4.84 -9.70 4.43
C LEU A 38 -5.31 -8.30 4.84
N ALA A 39 -4.62 -7.66 5.80
CA ALA A 39 -4.94 -6.33 6.27
C ALA A 39 -4.89 -5.31 5.12
N SER A 40 -3.86 -5.38 4.27
CA SER A 40 -3.75 -4.56 3.06
C SER A 40 -4.93 -4.77 2.11
N ARG A 41 -5.35 -6.02 1.88
CA ARG A 41 -6.51 -6.34 1.03
C ARG A 41 -7.78 -5.72 1.58
N ILE A 42 -8.07 -5.91 2.87
CA ILE A 42 -9.29 -5.40 3.51
C ILE A 42 -9.27 -3.88 3.55
N THR A 43 -8.16 -3.25 3.96
CA THR A 43 -8.01 -1.79 3.94
C THR A 43 -8.31 -1.18 2.56
N ARG A 44 -7.85 -1.83 1.48
CA ARG A 44 -8.12 -1.36 0.12
C ARG A 44 -9.57 -1.59 -0.32
N LEU A 45 -10.23 -2.62 0.19
CA LEU A 45 -11.66 -2.85 -0.03
C LEU A 45 -12.50 -1.83 0.72
N ASP A 46 -12.24 -1.62 2.02
CA ASP A 46 -12.93 -0.65 2.89
C ASP A 46 -12.88 0.78 2.33
N THR A 47 -11.77 1.14 1.68
CA THR A 47 -11.55 2.46 1.09
C THR A 47 -11.96 2.57 -0.37
N GLY A 48 -12.48 1.49 -0.96
CA GLY A 48 -12.92 1.46 -2.36
C GLY A 48 -11.80 1.55 -3.40
N VAL A 49 -10.54 1.36 -3.01
CA VAL A 49 -9.37 1.49 -3.90
C VAL A 49 -8.82 0.16 -4.43
N TYR A 50 -9.39 -0.97 -3.99
CA TYR A 50 -8.86 -2.31 -4.26
C TYR A 50 -8.62 -2.61 -5.74
N THR A 51 -9.58 -2.26 -6.61
CA THR A 51 -9.59 -2.66 -8.02
C THR A 51 -8.52 -1.95 -8.84
N TYR A 52 -8.17 -0.71 -8.48
CA TYR A 52 -7.23 0.16 -9.21
C TYR A 52 -5.95 0.47 -8.43
N THR A 53 -5.59 -0.38 -7.46
CA THR A 53 -4.31 -0.28 -6.73
C THR A 53 -3.56 -1.60 -6.71
N ARG A 54 -2.25 -1.53 -6.49
CA ARG A 54 -1.40 -2.69 -6.23
C ARG A 54 -0.70 -2.55 -4.89
N PHE A 55 -0.39 -3.67 -4.27
CA PHE A 55 0.36 -3.71 -3.01
C PHE A 55 1.77 -4.21 -3.28
N ARG A 56 2.75 -3.32 -3.12
CA ARG A 56 4.15 -3.55 -3.52
C ARG A 56 5.11 -3.14 -2.42
N GLN A 57 6.28 -3.75 -2.39
CA GLN A 57 7.39 -3.25 -1.57
C GLN A 57 8.18 -2.20 -2.35
N VAL A 58 8.51 -1.10 -1.69
CA VAL A 58 9.23 0.03 -2.28
C VAL A 58 10.37 0.47 -1.37
N LYS A 59 11.42 1.03 -1.96
CA LYS A 59 12.56 1.65 -1.28
C LYS A 59 12.38 3.16 -1.21
N THR A 60 12.55 3.73 -0.02
CA THR A 60 12.66 5.17 0.17
C THR A 60 14.01 5.68 -0.35
N PRO A 61 14.20 7.01 -0.54
CA PRO A 61 15.50 7.57 -0.90
C PRO A 61 16.62 7.20 0.08
N GLN A 62 16.29 6.94 1.35
CA GLN A 62 17.22 6.49 2.39
C GLN A 62 17.49 4.98 2.37
N GLY A 63 16.99 4.24 1.37
CA GLY A 63 17.22 2.80 1.21
C GLY A 63 16.35 1.89 2.07
N LYS A 64 15.42 2.43 2.86
CA LYS A 64 14.52 1.63 3.71
C LYS A 64 13.38 1.04 2.89
N VAL A 65 13.04 -0.23 3.13
CA VAL A 65 11.94 -0.93 2.47
C VAL A 65 10.64 -0.72 3.23
N PHE A 66 9.56 -0.39 2.52
CA PHE A 66 8.22 -0.21 3.05
C PHE A 66 7.20 -0.89 2.15
N TRP A 67 6.04 -1.21 2.71
CA TRP A 67 4.86 -1.55 1.93
C TRP A 67 4.23 -0.29 1.33
N CYS A 68 3.73 -0.40 0.11
CA CYS A 68 3.11 0.68 -0.65
C CYS A 68 1.79 0.22 -1.23
N ILE A 69 0.72 0.98 -0.98
CA ILE A 69 -0.51 0.89 -1.76
C ILE A 69 -0.35 1.86 -2.93
N ALA A 70 -0.03 1.31 -4.10
CA ALA A 70 0.32 2.03 -5.31
C ALA A 70 -0.91 2.24 -6.21
N PHE A 71 -1.11 3.49 -6.62
CA PHE A 71 -2.13 3.92 -7.58
C PHE A 71 -1.58 4.11 -8.99
N ALA A 72 -0.27 4.25 -9.13
CA ALA A 72 0.39 4.47 -10.41
C ALA A 72 1.74 3.75 -10.44
N SER A 73 2.21 3.36 -11.61
CA SER A 73 3.51 2.74 -11.80
C SER A 73 4.08 2.98 -13.19
N ASP A 74 5.41 3.01 -13.30
CA ASP A 74 6.13 2.90 -14.59
C ASP A 74 6.66 1.47 -14.84
N ASP A 75 6.26 0.50 -14.01
CA ASP A 75 6.56 -0.92 -14.20
C ASP A 75 5.80 -1.47 -15.41
N ALA A 76 6.50 -2.04 -16.39
CA ALA A 76 5.84 -2.65 -17.56
C ALA A 76 4.90 -3.82 -17.18
N CYS A 77 5.14 -4.48 -16.04
CA CYS A 77 4.28 -5.54 -15.55
C CYS A 77 2.99 -5.02 -14.91
N ASP A 78 3.05 -3.88 -14.20
CA ASP A 78 1.88 -3.27 -13.55
C ASP A 78 1.22 -2.19 -14.42
N SER A 79 1.89 -1.67 -15.46
CA SER A 79 1.42 -0.54 -16.30
C SER A 79 0.20 -0.87 -17.14
N LYS A 80 -0.16 -2.16 -17.28
CA LYS A 80 -1.42 -2.56 -17.91
C LYS A 80 -2.64 -2.21 -17.04
N ASP A 81 -2.45 -2.16 -15.73
CA ASP A 81 -3.53 -1.97 -14.76
C ASP A 81 -3.38 -0.67 -13.95
N LEU A 82 -2.17 -0.15 -13.83
CA LEU A 82 -1.88 1.10 -13.14
C LEU A 82 -1.51 2.21 -14.15
N PRO A 83 -2.09 3.41 -14.00
CA PRO A 83 -1.66 4.57 -14.77
C PRO A 83 -0.20 4.94 -14.48
N THR A 84 0.39 5.77 -15.35
CA THR A 84 1.74 6.33 -15.16
C THR A 84 1.72 7.72 -14.50
N SER A 85 0.54 8.27 -14.23
CA SER A 85 0.34 9.57 -13.59
C SER A 85 -0.24 9.43 -12.18
N ARG A 86 -0.02 10.44 -11.33
CA ARG A 86 -0.64 10.50 -9.99
C ARG A 86 -2.17 10.47 -10.13
N PRO A 87 -2.89 9.70 -9.29
CA PRO A 87 -4.35 9.71 -9.26
C PRO A 87 -4.93 11.08 -8.85
N PRO A 88 -6.15 11.44 -9.30
CA PRO A 88 -6.90 12.58 -8.75
C PRO A 88 -7.31 12.33 -7.29
N GLU A 89 -7.60 13.39 -6.55
CA GLU A 89 -7.89 13.35 -5.10
C GLU A 89 -9.00 12.38 -4.72
N GLU A 90 -10.09 12.40 -5.48
CA GLU A 90 -11.26 11.55 -5.28
C GLU A 90 -10.90 10.06 -5.18
N LYS A 91 -9.87 9.61 -5.91
CA LYS A 91 -9.45 8.20 -5.91
C LYS A 91 -8.63 7.79 -4.68
N TYR A 92 -7.98 8.74 -4.01
CA TYR A 92 -7.08 8.42 -2.89
C TYR A 92 -7.55 8.96 -1.55
N LYS A 93 -8.54 9.85 -1.51
CA LYS A 93 -8.97 10.56 -0.31
C LYS A 93 -9.39 9.63 0.83
N ALA A 94 -10.24 8.65 0.57
CA ALA A 94 -10.69 7.68 1.58
C ALA A 94 -9.51 6.91 2.19
N LEU A 95 -8.57 6.44 1.36
CA LEU A 95 -7.37 5.77 1.84
C LEU A 95 -6.44 6.71 2.61
N GLN A 96 -6.29 7.95 2.15
CA GLN A 96 -5.48 8.97 2.80
C GLN A 96 -5.99 9.27 4.22
N GLU A 97 -7.30 9.45 4.37
CA GLU A 97 -7.96 9.73 5.64
C GLU A 97 -7.80 8.54 6.60
N LEU A 98 -8.06 7.32 6.14
CA LEU A 98 -7.88 6.11 6.95
C LEU A 98 -6.43 5.93 7.42
N LEU A 99 -5.45 6.17 6.54
CA LEU A 99 -4.03 6.08 6.86
C LEU A 99 -3.48 7.32 7.58
N GLN A 100 -4.30 8.34 7.80
CA GLN A 100 -3.93 9.63 8.38
C GLN A 100 -2.70 10.26 7.71
N LYS A 101 -2.64 10.20 6.37
CA LYS A 101 -1.50 10.70 5.59
C LYS A 101 -1.67 12.18 5.23
N LYS A 102 -0.55 12.91 5.28
CA LYS A 102 -0.49 14.31 4.84
C LYS A 102 -0.20 14.41 3.35
N GLY A 103 -1.15 15.00 2.62
CA GLY A 103 -1.00 15.32 1.20
C GLY A 103 -1.11 14.11 0.27
N PRO A 104 -0.87 14.32 -1.03
CA PRO A 104 -1.12 13.33 -2.08
C PRO A 104 -0.10 12.17 -2.09
N PRO A 105 -0.39 11.08 -2.83
CA PRO A 105 0.53 9.98 -3.07
C PRO A 105 1.87 10.44 -3.67
N ARG A 106 2.95 9.77 -3.27
CA ARG A 106 4.33 10.10 -3.67
C ARG A 106 4.97 8.95 -4.44
N TRP A 107 5.95 9.30 -5.27
CA TRP A 107 6.73 8.34 -6.05
C TRP A 107 7.86 7.73 -5.23
N PHE A 108 7.98 6.41 -5.28
CA PHE A 108 9.03 5.63 -4.64
C PHE A 108 9.63 4.63 -5.63
N ARG A 109 10.87 4.20 -5.39
CA ARG A 109 11.53 3.19 -6.22
C ARG A 109 11.06 1.80 -5.78
N GLY A 110 10.89 0.86 -6.71
CA GLY A 110 10.67 -0.56 -6.36
C GLY A 110 11.80 -1.10 -5.49
N SER A 111 11.47 -2.01 -4.57
CA SER A 111 12.47 -2.70 -3.74
C SER A 111 13.26 -3.74 -4.52
#